data_AF-A0A7X0KM78-F1
#
_entry.id   AF-A0A7X0KM78-F1
#
_cell.length_a   1.000
_cell.length_b   1.000
_cell.length_c   1.000
_cell.angle_alpha   90.00
_cell.angle_beta   90.00
_cell.angle_gamma   90.00
#
_symmetry.space_group_name_H-M   'P 1'
#
loop_
_entity.id
_entity.type
_entity.pdbx_description
1 polymer ?
#
loop_
_entity_poly.entity_id
_entity_poly.type
_entity_poly.pdbx_seq_one_letter_code
_entity_poly.pdbx_strand_id
1 'polypeptide(L)'
;MTEPEAIDLDMTVDEIMRRWPATIRVMIRHKMLCIGCPIAIFHTVEDACRAHDIDVASFSEDLLQAMKSDPMANAPSAFFAKADDGVSSSRARRRVEHGSSVGAKIGR
;
A
#
# COMPACT_ATOMS: atom_id res chain seq x y z
N MET A 1 17.39 4.77 -6.35
CA MET A 1 16.63 5.94 -6.84
C MET A 1 16.27 6.78 -5.63
N THR A 2 16.52 8.08 -5.70
CA THR A 2 16.25 9.07 -4.65
C THR A 2 14.77 9.08 -4.30
N GLU A 3 14.43 9.23 -3.01
CA GLU A 3 13.06 9.46 -2.58
C GLU A 3 12.50 10.71 -3.29
N PRO A 4 11.27 10.67 -3.84
CA PRO A 4 10.68 11.86 -4.43
C PRO A 4 10.40 12.88 -3.32
N GLU A 5 10.96 14.08 -3.46
CA GLU A 5 10.72 15.23 -2.58
C GLU A 5 9.51 16.05 -3.05
N ALA A 6 9.12 15.91 -4.32
CA ALA A 6 7.97 16.57 -4.93
C ALA A 6 7.27 15.64 -5.94
N ILE A 7 5.96 15.83 -6.12
CA ILE A 7 5.19 15.16 -7.17
C ILE A 7 5.30 15.99 -8.46
N ASP A 8 5.61 15.31 -9.55
CA ASP A 8 5.46 15.87 -10.89
C ASP A 8 3.97 15.86 -11.27
N LEU A 9 3.40 17.05 -11.45
CA LEU A 9 1.96 17.20 -11.72
C LEU A 9 1.59 16.79 -13.15
N ASP A 10 2.56 16.79 -14.08
CA ASP A 10 2.39 16.33 -15.46
C ASP A 10 2.49 14.80 -15.56
N MET A 11 2.94 14.11 -14.50
CA MET A 11 2.97 12.65 -14.45
C MET A 11 1.55 12.09 -14.43
N THR A 12 1.33 11.01 -15.17
CA THR A 12 0.02 10.35 -15.21
C THR A 12 -0.26 9.59 -13.93
N VAL A 13 -1.53 9.56 -13.52
CA VAL A 13 -1.96 8.78 -12.34
C VAL A 13 -1.70 7.28 -12.54
N ASP A 14 -1.78 6.77 -13.78
CA ASP A 14 -1.44 5.38 -14.11
C ASP A 14 0.05 5.10 -13.87
N GLU A 15 0.95 5.97 -14.31
CA GLU A 15 2.38 5.82 -14.07
C GLU A 15 2.70 5.79 -12.57
N ILE A 16 2.11 6.71 -11.79
CA ILE A 16 2.28 6.76 -10.34
C ILE A 16 1.83 5.44 -9.70
N MET A 17 0.66 4.92 -10.05
CA MET A 17 0.14 3.67 -9.48
C MET A 17 0.97 2.44 -9.87
N ARG A 18 1.56 2.43 -11.07
CA ARG A 18 2.44 1.34 -11.51
C ARG A 18 3.79 1.34 -10.80
N ARG A 19 4.35 2.53 -10.58
CA ARG A 19 5.66 2.71 -9.91
C ARG A 19 5.54 2.56 -8.40
N TRP A 20 4.43 3.01 -7.82
CA TRP A 20 4.16 2.94 -6.38
C TRP A 20 2.74 2.43 -6.11
N PRO A 21 2.51 1.11 -6.14
CA PRO A 21 1.19 0.51 -5.87
C PRO A 21 0.53 0.94 -4.54
N ALA A 22 1.30 1.34 -3.52
CA ALA A 22 0.74 1.86 -2.27
C ALA A 22 -0.11 3.14 -2.47
N THR A 23 0.17 3.91 -3.52
CA THR A 23 -0.60 5.13 -3.87
C THR A 23 -2.03 4.84 -4.29
N ILE A 24 -2.35 3.61 -4.73
CA ILE A 24 -3.73 3.21 -5.08
C ILE A 24 -4.68 3.43 -3.89
N ARG A 25 -4.19 3.23 -2.65
CA ARG A 25 -5.00 3.49 -1.45
C ARG A 25 -5.34 4.96 -1.27
N VAL A 26 -4.44 5.86 -1.67
CA VAL A 26 -4.67 7.32 -1.66
C VAL A 26 -5.77 7.65 -2.68
N MET A 27 -5.64 7.14 -3.91
CA MET A 27 -6.64 7.33 -4.97
C MET A 27 -8.05 6.91 -4.51
N ILE A 28 -8.17 5.74 -3.88
CA ILE A 28 -9.45 5.23 -3.35
C ILE A 28 -10.01 6.15 -2.24
N ARG A 29 -9.16 6.62 -1.31
CA ARG A 29 -9.59 7.52 -0.22
C ARG A 29 -10.15 8.83 -0.77
N HIS A 30 -9.51 9.36 -1.80
CA HIS A 30 -9.92 10.57 -2.52
C HIS A 30 -11.06 10.33 -3.53
N LYS A 31 -11.59 9.09 -3.62
CA LYS A 31 -12.66 8.70 -4.54
C LYS A 31 -12.38 9.01 -6.01
N MET A 32 -11.10 8.97 -6.40
CA MET A 32 -10.69 9.10 -7.79
C MET A 32 -11.37 7.99 -8.61
N LEU A 33 -11.99 8.34 -9.74
CA LEU A 33 -12.69 7.37 -10.60
C LEU A 33 -11.76 6.73 -11.63
N CYS A 34 -10.52 7.19 -11.72
CA CYS A 34 -9.54 6.80 -12.72
C CYS A 34 -8.95 5.40 -12.48
N ILE A 35 -9.11 4.84 -11.27
CA ILE A 35 -8.59 3.52 -10.88
C ILE A 35 -9.22 2.40 -11.70
N GLY A 36 -8.45 1.86 -12.65
CA GLY A 36 -8.87 0.75 -13.52
C GLY A 36 -9.48 1.16 -14.87
N CYS A 37 -9.56 2.45 -15.17
CA CYS A 37 -9.95 2.93 -16.49
C CYS A 37 -8.74 2.94 -17.44
N PRO A 38 -8.80 2.34 -18.64
CA PRO A 38 -7.66 2.33 -19.58
C PRO A 38 -7.28 3.74 -20.07
N ILE A 39 -8.13 4.75 -19.87
CA ILE A 39 -7.88 6.16 -20.22
C ILE A 39 -6.98 6.85 -19.17
N ALA A 40 -6.76 6.23 -18.00
CA ALA A 40 -5.93 6.79 -16.93
C ALA A 40 -4.48 7.08 -17.35
N ILE A 41 -3.99 6.44 -18.42
CA ILE A 41 -2.67 6.70 -19.03
C ILE A 41 -2.55 8.11 -19.65
N PHE A 42 -3.64 8.86 -19.75
CA PHE A 42 -3.67 10.22 -20.26
C PHE A 42 -4.09 11.26 -19.21
N HIS A 43 -4.46 10.83 -18.00
CA HIS A 43 -4.84 11.74 -16.92
C HIS A 43 -3.64 12.05 -16.05
N THR A 44 -3.14 13.28 -16.17
CA THR A 44 -2.10 13.81 -15.28
C THR A 44 -2.63 13.96 -13.85
N VAL A 45 -1.74 14.14 -12.88
CA VAL A 45 -2.15 14.46 -11.50
C VAL A 45 -2.96 15.75 -11.45
N GLU A 46 -2.54 16.78 -12.20
CA GLU A 46 -3.29 18.04 -12.28
C GLU A 46 -4.69 17.85 -12.86
N ASP A 47 -4.81 17.12 -13.97
CA ASP A 47 -6.10 16.82 -14.60
C ASP A 47 -7.02 16.06 -13.64
N ALA A 48 -6.49 15.07 -12.93
CA ALA A 48 -7.25 14.29 -11.95
C ALA A 48 -7.74 15.18 -10.80
N CYS A 49 -6.88 16.04 -10.24
CA CYS A 49 -7.28 16.95 -9.18
C CYS A 49 -8.37 17.92 -9.63
N ARG A 50 -8.23 18.49 -10.83
CA ARG A 50 -9.23 19.40 -11.43
C ARG A 50 -10.55 18.70 -11.71
N ALA A 51 -10.54 17.48 -12.24
CA ALA A 51 -11.75 16.73 -12.57
C ALA A 51 -12.54 16.28 -11.34
N HIS A 52 -11.85 16.10 -10.21
CA HIS A 52 -12.42 15.60 -8.96
C HIS A 52 -12.59 16.68 -7.87
N ASP A 53 -12.28 17.94 -8.17
CA ASP A 53 -12.33 19.08 -7.22
C ASP A 53 -11.50 18.81 -5.95
N ILE A 54 -10.27 18.34 -6.13
CA ILE A 54 -9.33 17.99 -5.07
C ILE A 54 -8.22 19.03 -5.00
N ASP A 55 -7.85 19.42 -3.78
CA ASP A 55 -6.68 20.27 -3.54
C ASP A 55 -5.38 19.53 -3.91
N VAL A 56 -4.64 20.11 -4.86
CA VAL A 56 -3.42 19.53 -5.42
C VAL A 56 -2.34 19.36 -4.35
N ALA A 57 -2.22 20.31 -3.41
CA ALA A 57 -1.18 20.27 -2.38
C ALA A 57 -1.41 19.11 -1.41
N SER A 58 -2.64 19.00 -0.88
CA SER A 58 -3.04 17.93 0.03
C SER A 58 -2.91 16.55 -0.62
N PHE A 59 -3.33 16.43 -1.88
CA PHE A 59 -3.22 15.18 -2.63
C PHE A 59 -1.77 14.79 -2.90
N SER A 60 -0.93 15.76 -3.26
CA SER A 60 0.50 15.52 -3.51
C SER A 60 1.22 15.05 -2.26
N GLU A 61 0.89 15.61 -1.10
CA GLU A 61 1.46 15.20 0.19
C GLU A 61 1.09 13.74 0.53
N ASP A 62 -0.20 13.39 0.39
CA ASP A 62 -0.67 12.02 0.61
C ASP A 62 0.02 11.02 -0.34
N LEU A 63 0.22 11.40 -1.61
CA LEU A 63 0.94 10.58 -2.58
C LEU A 63 2.40 10.37 -2.17
N LEU A 64 3.11 11.44 -1.83
CA LEU A 64 4.52 11.35 -1.39
C LEU A 64 4.66 10.46 -0.16
N GLN A 65 3.75 10.59 0.81
CA GLN A 65 3.76 9.75 2.00
C GLN A 65 3.55 8.28 1.66
N ALA A 66 2.61 7.97 0.76
CA ALA A 66 2.36 6.62 0.30
C ALA A 66 3.54 6.03 -0.48
N MET A 67 4.18 6.83 -1.35
CA MET A 67 5.37 6.43 -2.12
C MET A 67 6.54 6.05 -1.20
N LYS A 68 6.80 6.85 -0.16
CA LYS A 68 7.88 6.59 0.83
C LYS A 68 7.61 5.33 1.66
N SER A 69 6.34 4.98 1.85
CA SER A 69 5.91 3.83 2.64
C SER A 69 5.73 2.57 1.79
N ASP A 70 6.02 2.61 0.49
CA ASP A 70 5.72 1.50 -0.43
C ASP A 70 6.82 0.42 -0.42
N PRO A 71 6.56 -0.77 0.16
CA PRO A 71 7.53 -1.86 0.15
C PRO A 71 7.70 -2.50 -1.25
N MET A 72 6.82 -2.20 -2.20
CA MET A 72 6.77 -2.79 -3.53
C MET A 72 7.28 -1.88 -4.64
N ALA A 73 7.70 -0.64 -4.35
CA ALA A 73 8.20 0.30 -5.35
C ALA A 73 9.34 -0.24 -6.24
N ASN A 74 10.06 -1.27 -5.77
CA ASN A 74 11.12 -1.96 -6.51
C ASN A 74 10.91 -3.50 -6.56
N ALA A 75 9.75 -4.00 -6.17
CA ALA A 75 9.50 -5.44 -6.17
C ALA A 75 9.36 -5.95 -7.61
N PRO A 76 9.97 -7.11 -7.96
CA PRO A 76 9.74 -7.72 -9.26
C PRO A 76 8.25 -8.00 -9.46
N SER A 77 7.76 -7.86 -10.70
CA SER A 77 6.33 -8.04 -10.98
C SER A 77 5.85 -9.40 -10.47
N ALA A 78 4.62 -9.46 -9.95
CA ALA A 78 4.02 -10.70 -9.48
C ALA A 78 3.93 -11.79 -10.57
N PHE A 79 4.01 -11.41 -11.86
CA PHE A 79 4.04 -12.34 -12.99
C PHE A 79 5.44 -12.87 -13.33
N PHE A 80 6.50 -12.12 -12.98
CA PHE A 80 7.89 -12.56 -13.09
C PHE A 80 8.38 -13.30 -11.84
N ALA A 81 7.55 -13.37 -10.79
CA ALA A 81 7.75 -14.28 -9.66
C ALA A 81 7.30 -15.71 -10.04
N LYS A 82 8.16 -16.46 -10.73
CA LYS A 82 8.11 -17.94 -10.78
C LYS A 82 9.40 -18.46 -10.15
N ALA A 83 9.48 -19.59 -9.46
CA ALA A 83 8.58 -20.55 -8.80
C ALA A 83 9.59 -21.50 -8.07
N ASP A 84 9.30 -21.94 -6.85
CA ASP A 84 9.99 -23.03 -6.11
C ASP A 84 11.46 -22.73 -5.64
N ASP A 85 11.91 -22.90 -4.40
CA ASP A 85 11.70 -23.99 -3.43
C ASP A 85 11.79 -23.53 -1.95
N GLY A 86 10.88 -24.01 -1.11
CA GLY A 86 11.20 -24.28 0.31
C GLY A 86 10.78 -23.27 1.37
N VAL A 87 9.50 -22.91 1.46
CA VAL A 87 8.97 -22.32 2.70
C VAL A 87 8.82 -23.41 3.79
N SER A 88 9.82 -23.54 4.64
CA SER A 88 9.60 -24.11 5.98
C SER A 88 8.87 -23.05 6.80
N SER A 89 7.53 -23.08 6.72
CA SER A 89 6.67 -22.27 7.57
C SER A 89 6.75 -22.78 9.02
N SER A 90 7.74 -22.32 9.78
CA SER A 90 7.70 -22.35 11.24
C SER A 90 6.87 -21.17 11.76
N ARG A 91 5.60 -21.11 11.38
CA ARG A 91 4.64 -20.24 12.05
C ARG A 91 4.31 -20.87 13.40
N ALA A 92 5.14 -20.54 14.39
CA ALA A 92 4.94 -20.91 15.79
C ALA A 92 3.51 -20.52 16.21
N ARG A 93 2.64 -21.52 16.30
CA ARG A 93 1.31 -21.37 16.91
C ARG A 93 1.55 -21.09 18.38
N ARG A 94 1.42 -19.82 18.78
CA ARG A 94 1.44 -19.41 20.18
C ARG A 94 0.26 -20.11 20.88
N ARG A 95 0.56 -21.12 21.70
CA ARG A 95 -0.41 -21.85 22.52
C ARG A 95 -0.93 -20.88 23.59
N VAL A 96 -2.24 -20.63 23.59
CA VAL A 96 -2.90 -19.90 24.68
C VAL A 96 -3.15 -20.90 25.81
N GLU A 97 -2.35 -20.83 26.86
CA GLU A 97 -2.55 -21.63 28.08
C GLU A 97 -3.65 -20.99 28.93
N HIS A 98 -4.82 -21.64 29.00
CA HIS A 98 -5.85 -21.30 29.98
C HIS A 98 -5.52 -22.01 31.29
N GLY A 99 -4.84 -21.32 32.19
CA GLY A 99 -4.65 -21.74 33.58
C GLY A 99 -5.94 -21.49 34.37
N SER A 100 -6.73 -22.53 34.59
CA SER A 100 -7.83 -22.51 35.58
C SER A 100 -7.30 -23.00 36.92
N SER A 101 -7.28 -22.08 37.88
CA SER A 101 -6.94 -22.31 39.28
C SER A 101 -8.05 -23.03 40.03
N VAL A 102 -7.73 -24.15 40.68
CA VAL A 102 -8.45 -24.68 41.86
C VAL A 102 -7.34 -25.15 42.81
N GLY A 103 -7.04 -24.44 43.90
CA GLY A 103 -7.79 -24.52 45.15
C GLY A 103 -7.20 -25.66 46.00
N ALA A 104 -6.17 -25.41 46.80
CA ALA A 104 -6.25 -25.01 48.20
C ALA A 104 -6.44 -26.19 49.20
N LYS A 105 -5.44 -26.33 50.10
CA LYS A 105 -5.56 -26.72 51.53
C LYS A 105 -5.84 -28.22 51.82
N ILE A 106 -5.33 -28.90 52.85
CA ILE A 106 -4.66 -28.59 54.14
C ILE A 106 -4.25 -29.93 54.82
N GLY A 107 -3.19 -29.90 55.65
CA GLY A 107 -3.01 -30.65 56.92
C GLY A 107 -2.96 -32.19 56.88
N ARG A 108 -2.28 -32.89 57.79
CA ARG A 108 -1.53 -32.55 59.00
C ARG A 108 -0.63 -33.75 59.30
#